data_AF-I7J825-F1
#
_entry.id   AF-I7J825-F1
#
_cell.length_a   1.000
_cell.length_b   1.000
_cell.length_c   1.000
_cell.angle_alpha   90.00
_cell.angle_beta   90.00
_cell.angle_gamma   90.00
#
_symmetry.space_group_name_H-M   'P 1'
#
loop_
_entity.id
_entity.type
_entity.pdbx_description
1 polymer ?
#
loop_
_entity_poly.entity_id
_entity_poly.type
_entity_poly.pdbx_seq_one_letter_code
_entity_poly.pdbx_strand_id
1 'polypeptide(L)'
;MTIETSEHQTYRIFISHAKSDERIAIALKNLIELLFHERVDIFVSSDEKSIPLGKQWFDIITSALNQADSVLILCSPESVKRSWINFELGGAYFLGKDVIPICIKEMKFEDLPSPCNLFQGIAGTDYPRLIHFLGEIAQHIGCQFRRIDIENTDYHFAVHGLSSEQNEDAYFTVSGGGVYNRGAPLYLSGTITDGSGILTIKIMSASNPYKSIRDVNVAVQNDQSFEVTIGTSGLSPGQYFVFAETQRGYIAKLTFLITQPS
;
A
#
# COMPACT_ATOMS: atom_id res chain seq x y z
N MET A 1 26.90 22.94 33.42
CA MET A 1 25.49 22.53 33.24
C MET A 1 25.44 21.75 31.95
N THR A 2 25.66 20.45 32.07
CA THR A 2 25.64 19.51 30.95
C THR A 2 24.20 19.42 30.49
N ILE A 3 23.94 19.77 29.23
CA ILE A 3 22.64 19.52 28.61
C ILE A 3 22.65 18.01 28.39
N GLU A 4 21.98 17.26 29.27
CA GLU A 4 21.61 15.88 28.99
C GLU A 4 20.72 15.90 27.76
N THR A 5 21.27 15.52 26.62
CA THR A 5 20.47 15.14 25.46
C THR A 5 19.68 13.90 25.88
N SER A 6 18.38 14.08 26.13
CA SER A 6 17.45 12.98 26.34
C SER A 6 17.63 11.98 25.20
N GLU A 7 18.01 10.74 25.50
CA GLU A 7 17.95 9.65 24.54
C GLU A 7 16.50 9.58 24.03
N HIS A 8 16.29 9.93 22.77
CA HIS A 8 15.00 9.71 22.14
C HIS A 8 14.79 8.20 22.05
N GLN A 9 13.79 7.68 22.76
CA GLN A 9 13.44 6.26 22.67
C GLN A 9 12.97 5.94 21.25
N THR A 10 13.78 5.21 20.49
CA THR A 10 13.44 4.71 19.16
C THR A 10 12.37 3.63 19.29
N TYR A 11 11.24 3.82 18.61
CA TYR A 11 10.16 2.82 18.59
C TYR A 11 10.46 1.75 17.56
N ARG A 12 10.50 0.49 18.00
CA ARG A 12 10.93 -0.65 17.20
C ARG A 12 9.74 -1.44 16.69
N ILE A 13 9.69 -1.67 15.39
CA ILE A 13 8.58 -2.39 14.74
C ILE A 13 9.13 -3.62 14.03
N PHE A 14 8.53 -4.77 14.28
CA PHE A 14 8.77 -5.99 13.52
C PHE A 14 7.64 -6.22 12.54
N ILE A 15 7.94 -6.38 11.24
CA ILE A 15 6.96 -6.67 10.20
C ILE A 15 7.15 -8.11 9.71
N SER A 16 6.26 -8.99 10.13
CA SER A 16 6.15 -10.38 9.66
C SER A 16 5.39 -10.44 8.35
N HIS A 17 5.98 -11.07 7.32
CA HIS A 17 5.30 -11.24 6.03
C HIS A 17 5.74 -12.51 5.29
N ALA A 18 4.86 -13.02 4.43
CA ALA A 18 5.23 -14.04 3.45
C ALA A 18 5.99 -13.41 2.28
N LYS A 19 6.90 -14.13 1.61
CA LYS A 19 7.67 -13.61 0.46
C LYS A 19 6.79 -13.01 -0.65
N SER A 20 5.56 -13.54 -0.84
CA SER A 20 4.57 -13.03 -1.79
C SER A 20 4.00 -11.65 -1.43
N ASP A 21 4.25 -11.17 -0.21
CA ASP A 21 3.69 -9.97 0.39
C ASP A 21 4.78 -8.90 0.64
N GLU A 22 6.02 -9.18 0.24
CA GLU A 22 7.20 -8.34 0.44
C GLU A 22 6.98 -6.91 -0.04
N ARG A 23 6.35 -6.76 -1.20
CA ARG A 23 6.04 -5.45 -1.76
C ARG A 23 5.19 -4.58 -0.82
N ILE A 24 4.21 -5.18 -0.16
CA ILE A 24 3.34 -4.47 0.81
C ILE A 24 4.12 -4.19 2.10
N ALA A 25 4.93 -5.14 2.57
CA ALA A 25 5.76 -4.97 3.76
C ALA A 25 6.76 -3.82 3.62
N ILE A 26 7.47 -3.75 2.49
CA ILE A 26 8.42 -2.68 2.19
C ILE A 26 7.71 -1.33 2.03
N ALA A 27 6.56 -1.30 1.35
CA ALA A 27 5.80 -0.06 1.20
C ALA A 27 5.28 0.47 2.55
N LEU A 28 4.85 -0.42 3.46
CA LEU A 28 4.45 -0.06 4.81
C LEU A 28 5.64 0.45 5.64
N LYS A 29 6.80 -0.23 5.56
CA LYS A 29 8.05 0.23 6.19
C LYS A 29 8.38 1.65 5.75
N ASN A 30 8.43 1.90 4.44
CA ASN A 30 8.78 3.20 3.87
C ASN A 30 7.79 4.29 4.30
N LEU A 31 6.49 3.97 4.35
CA LEU A 31 5.45 4.88 4.84
C LEU A 31 5.72 5.31 6.29
N ILE A 32 6.02 4.36 7.17
CA ILE A 32 6.27 4.64 8.60
C ILE A 32 7.58 5.42 8.78
N GLU A 33 8.64 5.04 8.07
CA GLU A 33 9.93 5.75 8.10
C GLU A 33 9.82 7.19 7.56
N LEU A 34 9.01 7.42 6.51
CA LEU A 34 8.74 8.75 5.99
C LEU A 34 8.09 9.67 7.05
N LEU A 35 7.24 9.10 7.91
CA LEU A 35 6.53 9.85 8.94
C LEU A 35 7.42 10.14 10.16
N PHE A 36 8.22 9.16 10.59
CA PHE A 36 8.90 9.22 11.89
C PHE A 36 10.43 9.32 11.81
N HIS A 37 11.03 9.12 10.64
CA HIS A 37 12.47 9.20 10.38
C HIS A 37 13.27 8.36 11.39
N GLU A 38 14.34 8.90 11.96
CA GLU A 38 15.24 8.22 12.91
C GLU A 38 14.59 7.84 14.26
N ARG A 39 13.32 8.19 14.48
CA ARG A 39 12.58 7.84 15.71
C ARG A 39 11.92 6.46 15.67
N VAL A 40 11.99 5.78 14.53
CA VAL A 40 11.54 4.39 14.38
C VAL A 40 12.68 3.53 13.84
N ASP A 41 12.69 2.28 14.23
CA ASP A 41 13.55 1.25 13.66
C ASP A 41 12.69 0.05 13.27
N ILE A 42 12.72 -0.33 11.99
CA ILE A 42 11.77 -1.28 11.43
C ILE A 42 12.52 -2.48 10.86
N PHE A 43 12.30 -3.63 11.48
CA PHE A 43 12.78 -4.91 11.00
C PHE A 43 11.70 -5.60 10.16
N VAL A 44 12.03 -6.01 8.93
CA VAL A 44 11.10 -6.70 8.02
C VAL A 44 11.56 -8.15 7.84
N SER A 45 10.78 -9.13 8.32
CA SER A 45 11.14 -10.55 8.25
C SER A 45 10.56 -11.21 7.00
N SER A 46 11.42 -11.77 6.14
CA SER A 46 11.01 -12.52 4.96
C SER A 46 10.86 -14.02 5.25
N ASP A 47 9.88 -14.67 4.60
CA ASP A 47 9.60 -16.12 4.67
C ASP A 47 10.79 -17.09 4.54
N GLU A 48 10.68 -18.22 5.26
CA GLU A 48 11.67 -19.25 5.64
C GLU A 48 12.45 -20.01 4.56
N LYS A 49 12.36 -19.72 3.26
CA LYS A 49 13.16 -20.47 2.26
C LYS A 49 14.68 -20.26 2.41
N SER A 50 15.12 -19.55 3.45
CA SER A 50 16.51 -19.17 3.71
C SER A 50 16.93 -19.40 5.16
N ILE A 51 16.38 -20.39 5.89
CA ILE A 51 16.92 -20.80 7.21
C ILE A 51 17.81 -22.04 7.03
N PRO A 52 19.16 -21.90 7.04
CA PRO A 52 20.04 -23.05 7.12
C PRO A 52 19.91 -23.70 8.50
N LEU A 53 19.92 -25.02 8.54
CA LEU A 53 19.98 -25.78 9.79
C LEU A 53 21.26 -25.39 10.55
N GLY A 54 21.11 -24.70 11.70
CA GLY A 54 22.14 -24.61 12.74
C GLY A 54 22.86 -23.29 13.01
N LYS A 55 22.57 -22.12 12.38
CA LYS A 55 23.26 -20.84 12.74
C LYS A 55 22.52 -19.51 12.45
N GLN A 56 22.79 -18.51 13.31
CA GLN A 56 22.81 -17.04 13.19
C GLN A 56 21.58 -16.28 12.67
N TRP A 57 20.89 -16.74 11.62
CA TRP A 57 19.74 -16.01 11.08
C TRP A 57 18.54 -16.06 12.04
N PHE A 58 18.30 -17.23 12.64
CA PHE A 58 17.27 -17.40 13.67
C PHE A 58 17.52 -16.51 14.91
N ASP A 59 18.79 -16.31 15.28
CA ASP A 59 19.17 -15.46 16.40
C ASP A 59 18.89 -13.98 16.09
N ILE A 60 19.09 -13.55 14.84
CA ILE A 60 18.74 -12.20 14.37
C ILE A 60 17.23 -11.97 14.47
N ILE A 61 16.43 -12.91 13.94
CA ILE A 61 14.96 -12.81 14.01
C ILE A 61 14.48 -12.76 15.46
N THR A 62 14.96 -13.67 16.30
CA THR A 62 14.57 -13.73 17.71
C THR A 62 15.00 -12.46 18.46
N SER A 63 16.19 -11.94 18.17
CA SER A 63 16.68 -10.68 18.74
C SER A 63 15.85 -9.47 18.30
N ALA A 64 15.52 -9.38 17.01
CA ALA A 64 14.67 -8.31 16.48
C ALA A 64 13.26 -8.36 17.09
N LEU A 65 12.67 -9.56 17.17
CA LEU A 65 11.37 -9.78 17.79
C LEU A 65 11.38 -9.41 19.29
N ASN A 66 12.44 -9.78 20.01
CA ASN A 66 12.61 -9.44 21.42
C ASN A 66 12.79 -7.94 21.66
N GLN A 67 13.42 -7.23 20.72
CA GLN A 67 13.65 -5.79 20.80
C GLN A 67 12.46 -4.95 20.34
N ALA A 68 11.53 -5.51 19.55
CA ALA A 68 10.38 -4.80 19.03
C ALA A 68 9.44 -4.34 20.15
N ASP A 69 8.82 -3.16 19.96
CA ASP A 69 7.70 -2.67 20.76
C ASP A 69 6.38 -3.21 20.19
N SER A 70 6.24 -3.17 18.85
CA SER A 70 5.09 -3.71 18.11
C SER A 70 5.50 -4.75 17.07
N VAL A 71 4.62 -5.72 16.83
CA VAL A 71 4.76 -6.76 15.81
C VAL A 71 3.57 -6.72 14.86
N LEU A 72 3.81 -6.29 13.63
CA LEU A 72 2.83 -6.25 12.55
C LEU A 72 2.88 -7.58 11.79
N ILE A 73 1.74 -8.28 11.70
CA ILE A 73 1.65 -9.55 10.95
C ILE A 73 0.85 -9.31 9.67
N LEU A 74 1.48 -9.40 8.50
CA LEU A 74 0.75 -9.30 7.23
C LEU A 74 0.02 -10.62 6.93
N CYS A 75 -1.32 -10.57 7.00
CA CYS A 75 -2.20 -11.72 6.81
C CYS A 75 -2.83 -11.70 5.41
N SER A 76 -2.31 -12.53 4.51
CA SER A 76 -2.89 -12.85 3.21
C SER A 76 -3.41 -14.30 3.19
N PRO A 77 -4.26 -14.69 2.22
CA PRO A 77 -4.70 -16.08 2.08
C PRO A 77 -3.55 -17.10 1.93
N GLU A 78 -2.39 -16.66 1.43
CA GLU A 78 -1.17 -17.45 1.35
C GLU A 78 -0.36 -17.44 2.65
N SER A 79 -0.23 -16.28 3.31
CA SER A 79 0.67 -16.11 4.45
C SER A 79 0.19 -16.87 5.68
N VAL A 80 -1.12 -16.83 5.97
CA VAL A 80 -1.68 -17.48 7.18
C VAL A 80 -1.58 -19.01 7.16
N LYS A 81 -1.27 -19.61 6.01
CA LYS A 81 -1.07 -21.06 5.86
C LYS A 81 0.35 -21.50 6.22
N ARG A 82 1.26 -20.56 6.50
CA ARG A 82 2.69 -20.84 6.73
C ARG A 82 3.00 -20.99 8.20
N SER A 83 3.80 -22.01 8.53
CA SER A 83 4.21 -22.30 9.90
C SER A 83 5.02 -21.18 10.55
N TRP A 84 5.82 -20.45 9.76
CA TRP A 84 6.68 -19.38 10.28
C TRP A 84 5.94 -18.21 10.90
N ILE A 85 4.85 -17.77 10.25
CA ILE A 85 4.05 -16.65 10.76
C ILE A 85 3.46 -17.02 12.13
N ASN A 86 3.05 -18.27 12.31
CA ASN A 86 2.60 -18.77 13.61
C ASN A 86 3.74 -18.82 14.65
N PHE A 87 4.97 -19.10 14.23
CA PHE A 87 6.14 -19.08 15.10
C PHE A 87 6.45 -17.65 15.59
N GLU A 88 6.53 -16.66 14.68
CA GLU A 88 6.78 -15.26 15.03
C GLU A 88 5.65 -14.68 15.88
N LEU A 89 4.41 -14.99 15.53
CA LEU A 89 3.22 -14.62 16.29
C LEU A 89 3.23 -15.21 17.71
N GLY A 90 3.57 -16.49 17.84
CA GLY A 90 3.71 -17.15 19.14
C GLY A 90 4.81 -16.50 19.98
N GLY A 91 5.97 -16.24 19.37
CA GLY A 91 7.08 -15.53 20.02
C GLY A 91 6.68 -14.14 20.51
N ALA A 92 6.04 -13.34 19.65
CA ALA A 92 5.57 -12.01 19.98
C ALA A 92 4.58 -12.01 21.17
N TYR A 93 3.63 -12.95 21.15
CA TYR A 93 2.64 -13.09 22.21
C TYR A 93 3.28 -13.41 23.57
N PHE A 94 4.17 -14.40 23.62
CA PHE A 94 4.83 -14.78 24.88
C PHE A 94 5.84 -13.74 25.38
N LEU A 95 6.39 -12.92 24.48
CA LEU A 95 7.25 -11.78 24.82
C LEU A 95 6.47 -10.52 25.22
N GLY A 96 5.13 -10.58 25.25
CA GLY A 96 4.27 -9.47 25.66
C GLY A 96 4.30 -8.28 24.69
N LYS A 97 4.52 -8.54 23.40
CA LYS A 97 4.57 -7.50 22.36
C LYS A 97 3.16 -7.11 21.90
N ASP A 98 3.02 -5.88 21.43
CA ASP A 98 1.79 -5.42 20.78
C ASP A 98 1.67 -6.07 19.40
N VAL A 99 0.88 -7.14 19.31
CA VAL A 99 0.66 -7.89 18.07
C VAL A 99 -0.52 -7.32 17.31
N ILE A 100 -0.29 -6.93 16.06
CA ILE A 100 -1.29 -6.30 15.20
C ILE A 100 -1.36 -7.05 13.85
N PRO A 101 -2.35 -7.92 13.65
CA PRO A 101 -2.64 -8.49 12.34
C PRO A 101 -3.08 -7.41 11.35
N ILE A 102 -2.53 -7.43 10.14
CA ILE A 102 -2.91 -6.56 9.04
C ILE A 102 -3.42 -7.44 7.90
N CYS A 103 -4.74 -7.49 7.71
CA CYS A 103 -5.36 -8.25 6.64
C CYS A 103 -5.11 -7.58 5.28
N ILE A 104 -4.53 -8.31 4.34
CA ILE A 104 -4.16 -7.82 3.00
C ILE A 104 -4.69 -8.78 1.92
N LYS A 105 -4.75 -8.34 0.66
CA LYS A 105 -5.20 -9.16 -0.48
C LYS A 105 -6.60 -9.77 -0.26
N GLU A 106 -7.56 -8.93 0.09
CA GLU A 106 -8.96 -9.31 0.37
C GLU A 106 -9.17 -10.32 1.53
N MET A 107 -8.12 -10.60 2.32
CA MET A 107 -8.27 -11.38 3.56
C MET A 107 -9.19 -10.64 4.52
N LYS A 108 -10.10 -11.37 5.17
CA LYS A 108 -10.97 -10.79 6.20
C LYS A 108 -10.58 -11.28 7.58
N PHE A 109 -10.91 -10.50 8.60
CA PHE A 109 -10.71 -10.86 10.00
C PHE A 109 -11.41 -12.17 10.39
N GLU A 110 -12.63 -12.39 9.88
CA GLU A 110 -13.41 -13.60 10.13
C GLU A 110 -12.74 -14.87 9.59
N ASP A 111 -11.88 -14.73 8.59
CA ASP A 111 -11.16 -15.82 7.94
C ASP A 111 -9.76 -16.06 8.54
N LEU A 112 -9.35 -15.26 9.53
CA LEU A 112 -8.05 -15.44 10.18
C LEU A 112 -8.04 -16.76 10.98
N PRO A 113 -7.05 -17.64 10.77
CA PRO A 113 -6.88 -18.81 11.62
C PRO A 113 -6.37 -18.40 13.00
N SER A 114 -6.60 -19.27 13.99
CA SER A 114 -5.90 -19.16 15.27
C SER A 114 -4.38 -19.36 15.06
N PRO A 115 -3.52 -18.60 15.77
CA PRO A 115 -3.87 -17.63 16.81
C PRO A 115 -4.06 -16.19 16.30
N CYS A 116 -3.97 -15.91 15.00
CA CYS A 116 -4.11 -14.55 14.45
C CYS A 116 -5.47 -13.91 14.83
N ASN A 117 -6.54 -14.72 14.84
CA ASN A 117 -7.89 -14.26 15.20
C ASN A 117 -8.08 -13.90 16.68
N LEU A 118 -7.09 -14.14 17.54
CA LEU A 118 -7.13 -13.76 18.96
C LEU A 118 -6.79 -12.28 19.17
N PHE A 119 -6.27 -11.60 18.15
CA PHE A 119 -5.79 -10.22 18.23
C PHE A 119 -6.71 -9.27 17.45
N GLN A 120 -6.80 -8.03 17.94
CA GLN A 120 -7.37 -6.93 17.16
C GLN A 120 -6.38 -6.54 16.07
N GLY A 121 -6.89 -6.23 14.87
CA GLY A 121 -6.04 -5.86 13.75
C GLY A 121 -6.65 -4.79 12.85
N ILE A 122 -5.97 -4.55 11.72
CA ILE A 122 -6.31 -3.56 10.71
C ILE A 122 -6.57 -4.25 9.37
N ALA A 123 -7.60 -3.85 8.63
CA ALA A 123 -7.65 -4.18 7.20
C ALA A 123 -6.69 -3.23 6.47
N GLY A 124 -5.79 -3.72 5.62
CA GLY A 124 -4.76 -2.89 5.00
C GLY A 124 -5.30 -1.73 4.14
N THR A 125 -6.57 -1.82 3.74
CA THR A 125 -7.30 -0.76 3.02
C THR A 125 -8.10 0.18 3.94
N ASP A 126 -8.15 -0.08 5.24
CA ASP A 126 -8.77 0.77 6.27
C ASP A 126 -7.80 1.88 6.71
N TYR A 127 -7.68 2.91 5.89
CA TYR A 127 -6.78 4.04 6.15
C TYR A 127 -7.10 4.81 7.43
N PRO A 128 -8.37 5.05 7.82
CA PRO A 128 -8.66 5.64 9.13
C PRO A 128 -8.04 4.86 10.29
N ARG A 129 -8.15 3.53 10.29
CA ARG A 129 -7.57 2.70 11.36
C ARG A 129 -6.05 2.61 11.28
N LEU A 130 -5.47 2.57 10.08
CA LEU A 130 -4.03 2.68 9.90
C LEU A 130 -3.50 4.03 10.41
N ILE A 131 -4.17 5.14 10.10
CA ILE A 131 -3.81 6.48 10.60
C ILE A 131 -3.92 6.55 12.12
N HIS A 132 -4.94 5.93 12.70
CA HIS A 132 -5.06 5.84 14.16
C HIS A 132 -3.85 5.15 14.78
N PHE A 133 -3.46 3.98 14.26
CA PHE A 133 -2.27 3.26 14.70
C PHE A 133 -0.98 4.08 14.55
N LEU A 134 -0.79 4.76 13.42
CA LEU A 134 0.35 5.67 13.23
C LEU A 134 0.31 6.84 14.23
N GLY A 135 -0.89 7.32 14.59
CA GLY A 135 -1.09 8.31 15.65
C GLY A 135 -0.69 7.80 17.03
N GLU A 136 -0.96 6.54 17.35
CA GLU A 136 -0.52 5.90 18.61
C GLU A 136 1.01 5.80 18.69
N ILE A 137 1.67 5.40 17.61
CA ILE A 137 3.14 5.46 17.52
C ILE A 137 3.63 6.88 17.75
N ALA A 138 3.02 7.86 17.09
CA ALA A 138 3.41 9.27 17.20
C ALA A 138 3.33 9.79 18.64
N GLN A 139 2.26 9.41 19.37
CA GLN A 139 2.09 9.73 20.78
C GLN A 139 3.17 9.07 21.64
N HIS A 140 3.46 7.79 21.39
CA HIS A 140 4.46 7.03 22.15
C HIS A 140 5.86 7.65 22.04
N ILE A 141 6.25 8.10 20.84
CA ILE A 141 7.57 8.72 20.60
C ILE A 141 7.60 10.24 20.81
N GLY A 142 6.49 10.83 21.28
CA GLY A 142 6.41 12.26 21.56
C GLY A 142 6.56 13.16 20.33
N CYS A 143 6.10 12.73 19.16
CA CYS A 143 6.19 13.49 17.91
C CYS A 143 4.82 13.99 17.43
N GLN A 144 4.82 15.10 16.68
CA GLN A 144 3.61 15.56 16.01
C GLN A 144 3.32 14.70 14.78
N PHE A 145 2.15 14.07 14.76
CA PHE A 145 1.68 13.34 13.58
C PHE A 145 1.34 14.32 12.46
N ARG A 146 2.07 14.25 11.35
CA ARG A 146 1.80 15.06 10.16
C ARG A 146 0.68 14.41 9.34
N ARG A 147 -0.20 15.23 8.78
CA ARG A 147 -1.21 14.74 7.83
C ARG A 147 -0.49 14.16 6.61
N ILE A 148 -0.88 12.95 6.23
CA ILE A 148 -0.39 12.25 5.06
C ILE A 148 -1.53 11.94 4.11
N ASP A 149 -1.27 12.09 2.82
CA ASP A 149 -2.18 11.68 1.76
C ASP A 149 -1.86 10.23 1.37
N ILE A 150 -2.39 9.28 2.15
CA ILE A 150 -2.08 7.85 1.99
C ILE A 150 -2.39 7.37 0.57
N GLU A 151 -3.41 7.92 -0.10
CA GLU A 151 -3.82 7.52 -1.45
C GLU A 151 -2.75 7.77 -2.52
N ASN A 152 -1.78 8.64 -2.24
CA ASN A 152 -0.67 8.96 -3.12
C ASN A 152 0.67 8.38 -2.62
N THR A 153 0.62 7.29 -1.85
CA THR A 153 1.81 6.59 -1.33
C THR A 153 1.98 5.20 -1.96
N ASP A 154 3.22 4.71 -1.98
CA ASP A 154 3.54 3.34 -2.41
C ASP A 154 2.75 2.28 -1.65
N TYR A 155 2.38 2.55 -0.39
CA TYR A 155 1.56 1.65 0.40
C TYR A 155 0.16 1.49 -0.19
N HIS A 156 -0.49 2.58 -0.60
CA HIS A 156 -1.77 2.54 -1.29
C HIS A 156 -1.68 1.70 -2.56
N PHE A 157 -0.66 1.96 -3.39
CA PHE A 157 -0.49 1.18 -4.61
C PHE A 157 -0.25 -0.31 -4.31
N ALA A 158 0.67 -0.62 -3.40
CA ALA A 158 1.00 -1.99 -3.03
C ALA A 158 -0.19 -2.76 -2.44
N VAL A 159 -0.95 -2.16 -1.52
CA VAL A 159 -2.06 -2.85 -0.83
C VAL A 159 -3.24 -3.13 -1.77
N HIS A 160 -3.43 -2.31 -2.80
CA HIS A 160 -4.42 -2.52 -3.87
C HIS A 160 -3.88 -3.34 -5.05
N GLY A 161 -2.63 -3.82 -4.98
CA GLY A 161 -2.02 -4.58 -6.08
C GLY A 161 -1.72 -3.76 -7.34
N LEU A 162 -1.78 -2.43 -7.24
CA LEU A 162 -1.43 -1.45 -8.28
C LEU A 162 0.08 -1.28 -8.34
N SER A 163 0.75 -1.00 -9.47
CA SER A 163 2.22 -0.82 -9.45
C SER A 163 2.64 0.58 -9.08
N SER A 164 3.77 0.65 -8.38
CA SER A 164 4.40 1.88 -7.87
C SER A 164 5.71 2.21 -8.57
N GLU A 165 6.24 1.32 -9.43
CA GLU A 165 7.48 1.63 -10.11
C GLU A 165 7.27 2.87 -10.98
N GLN A 166 8.15 3.85 -10.89
CA GLN A 166 8.57 4.65 -12.02
C GLN A 166 9.89 4.00 -12.45
N ASN A 167 9.92 3.36 -13.61
CA ASN A 167 11.18 2.91 -14.19
C ASN A 167 11.85 4.21 -14.65
N GLU A 168 13.09 4.50 -14.26
CA GLU A 168 13.75 5.74 -14.70
C GLU A 168 13.86 5.82 -16.25
N ASP A 169 13.84 4.66 -16.93
CA ASP A 169 13.79 4.53 -18.39
C ASP A 169 12.36 4.44 -18.97
N ALA A 170 11.36 4.19 -18.12
CA ALA A 170 9.95 4.05 -18.50
C ALA A 170 9.10 5.20 -17.96
N TYR A 171 8.84 6.20 -18.80
CA TYR A 171 7.91 7.28 -18.47
C TYR A 171 6.52 6.97 -19.02
N PHE A 172 5.52 7.26 -18.21
CA PHE A 172 4.11 7.11 -18.53
C PHE A 172 3.41 8.44 -18.25
N THR A 173 2.90 9.09 -19.29
CA THR A 173 2.16 10.34 -19.15
C THR A 173 0.76 10.18 -19.69
N VAL A 174 -0.22 10.80 -19.03
CA VAL A 174 -1.59 10.86 -19.51
C VAL A 174 -2.10 12.28 -19.36
N SER A 175 -2.70 12.81 -20.43
CA SER A 175 -3.36 14.10 -20.48
C SER A 175 -4.86 13.92 -20.69
N GLY A 176 -5.65 14.90 -20.25
CA GLY A 176 -7.12 14.89 -20.42
C GLY A 176 -7.95 14.98 -19.14
N GLY A 177 -7.39 15.39 -18.00
CA GLY A 177 -8.21 15.82 -16.85
C GLY A 177 -8.92 17.15 -17.11
N GLY A 178 -9.93 17.51 -16.31
CA GLY A 178 -10.61 18.81 -16.44
C GLY A 178 -12.10 18.80 -16.09
N VAL A 179 -12.83 19.81 -16.56
CA VAL A 179 -14.29 19.95 -16.38
C VAL A 179 -14.99 19.66 -17.71
N TYR A 180 -15.96 18.76 -17.68
CA TYR A 180 -16.69 18.28 -18.84
C TYR A 180 -18.20 18.47 -18.63
N ASN A 181 -18.91 18.88 -19.67
CA ASN A 181 -20.36 18.85 -19.65
C ASN A 181 -20.86 17.41 -19.69
N ARG A 182 -22.01 17.15 -19.05
CA ARG A 182 -22.65 15.84 -19.08
C ARG A 182 -22.84 15.34 -20.51
N GLY A 183 -22.34 14.12 -20.76
CA GLY A 183 -22.39 13.49 -22.07
C GLY A 183 -21.26 13.89 -23.03
N ALA A 184 -20.45 14.90 -22.71
CA ALA A 184 -19.27 15.23 -23.48
C ALA A 184 -18.21 14.12 -23.33
N PRO A 185 -17.62 13.63 -24.43
CA PRO A 185 -16.63 12.58 -24.36
C PRO A 185 -15.36 13.06 -23.64
N LEU A 186 -14.73 12.12 -22.94
CA LEU A 186 -13.41 12.27 -22.36
C LEU A 186 -12.36 11.95 -23.43
N TYR A 187 -11.43 12.86 -23.67
CA TYR A 187 -10.29 12.64 -24.56
C TYR A 187 -9.06 12.45 -23.71
N LEU A 188 -8.44 11.27 -23.81
CA LEU A 188 -7.20 10.95 -23.13
C LEU A 188 -6.13 10.64 -24.17
N SER A 189 -4.94 11.16 -23.94
CA SER A 189 -3.77 10.85 -24.75
C SER A 189 -2.52 10.77 -23.88
N GLY A 190 -1.48 10.13 -24.38
CA GLY A 190 -0.27 9.94 -23.60
C GLY A 190 0.81 9.16 -24.33
N THR A 191 1.93 8.99 -23.64
CA THR A 191 3.09 8.22 -24.10
C THR A 191 3.54 7.25 -23.02
N ILE A 192 4.05 6.09 -23.44
CA ILE A 192 4.45 5.00 -22.54
C ILE A 192 5.74 4.33 -23.04
N THR A 193 6.81 4.37 -22.25
CA THR A 193 8.10 3.78 -22.68
C THR A 193 8.43 2.44 -22.02
N ASP A 194 7.45 1.83 -21.33
CA ASP A 194 7.62 0.53 -20.66
C ASP A 194 7.48 -0.69 -21.61
N GLY A 195 7.18 -0.45 -22.90
CA GLY A 195 7.00 -1.48 -23.92
C GLY A 195 5.68 -2.26 -23.85
N SER A 196 4.70 -1.82 -23.07
CA SER A 196 3.35 -2.40 -23.08
C SER A 196 2.65 -2.13 -24.40
N GLY A 197 2.02 -3.16 -24.98
CA GLY A 197 1.24 -3.03 -26.22
C GLY A 197 -0.22 -2.60 -25.97
N ILE A 198 -0.67 -2.69 -24.72
CA ILE A 198 -2.04 -2.38 -24.30
C ILE A 198 -1.96 -1.69 -22.93
N LEU A 199 -2.82 -0.69 -22.72
CA LEU A 199 -3.11 -0.13 -21.40
C LEU A 199 -4.60 -0.31 -21.06
N THR A 200 -4.92 -0.33 -19.77
CA THR A 200 -6.28 -0.38 -19.23
C THR A 200 -6.63 0.96 -18.60
N ILE A 201 -7.66 1.62 -19.11
CA ILE A 201 -8.23 2.84 -18.53
C ILE A 201 -9.40 2.45 -17.63
N LYS A 202 -9.29 2.74 -16.34
CA LYS A 202 -10.32 2.51 -15.32
C LYS A 202 -10.91 3.84 -14.89
N ILE A 203 -12.23 4.00 -15.01
CA ILE A 203 -12.96 5.16 -14.51
C ILE A 203 -13.59 4.79 -13.16
N MET A 204 -13.42 5.65 -12.17
CA MET A 204 -13.95 5.48 -10.81
C MET A 204 -14.71 6.73 -10.37
N SER A 205 -15.81 6.56 -9.65
CA SER A 205 -16.52 7.68 -9.02
C SER A 205 -15.74 8.12 -7.78
N ALA A 206 -15.57 9.43 -7.54
CA ALA A 206 -14.93 9.89 -6.31
C ALA A 206 -15.70 9.49 -5.04
N SER A 207 -17.01 9.23 -5.15
CA SER A 207 -17.84 8.72 -4.04
C SER A 207 -17.63 7.24 -3.73
N ASN A 208 -17.03 6.47 -4.65
CA ASN A 208 -16.64 5.08 -4.43
C ASN A 208 -15.39 4.77 -5.27
N PRO A 209 -14.21 5.24 -4.84
CA PRO A 209 -12.99 5.21 -5.64
C PRO A 209 -12.33 3.82 -5.68
N TYR A 210 -12.94 2.79 -5.09
CA TYR A 210 -12.40 1.43 -5.00
C TYR A 210 -13.02 0.46 -6.00
N LYS A 211 -14.05 0.89 -6.74
CA LYS A 211 -14.73 0.08 -7.74
C LYS A 211 -14.72 0.81 -9.07
N SER A 212 -14.14 0.17 -10.09
CA SER A 212 -14.26 0.68 -11.44
C SER A 212 -15.73 0.65 -11.87
N ILE A 213 -16.19 1.80 -12.36
CA ILE A 213 -17.50 1.92 -12.99
C ILE A 213 -17.40 1.63 -14.49
N ARG A 214 -16.19 1.72 -15.07
CA ARG A 214 -15.90 1.36 -16.45
C ARG A 214 -14.43 1.10 -16.67
N ASP A 215 -14.11 0.02 -17.39
CA ASP A 215 -12.76 -0.31 -17.83
C ASP A 215 -12.71 -0.32 -19.37
N VAL A 216 -11.63 0.22 -19.94
CA VAL A 216 -11.42 0.32 -21.40
C VAL A 216 -9.98 -0.07 -21.73
N ASN A 217 -9.80 -1.11 -22.53
CA ASN A 217 -8.48 -1.47 -23.05
C ASN A 217 -8.15 -0.61 -24.27
N VAL A 218 -6.97 -0.02 -24.29
CA VAL A 218 -6.49 0.87 -25.34
C VAL A 218 -5.20 0.30 -25.89
N ALA A 219 -5.13 0.16 -27.21
CA ALA A 219 -3.90 -0.27 -27.88
C ALA A 219 -2.87 0.86 -27.86
N VAL A 220 -1.63 0.52 -27.55
CA VAL A 220 -0.48 1.41 -27.67
C VAL A 220 0.05 1.31 -29.10
N GLN A 221 0.30 2.45 -29.72
CA GLN A 221 0.84 2.53 -31.08
C GLN A 221 2.33 2.14 -31.10
N ASN A 222 2.86 1.83 -32.28
CA ASN A 222 4.26 1.44 -32.44
C ASN A 222 5.25 2.54 -32.00
N ASP A 223 4.83 3.80 -32.05
CA ASP A 223 5.60 4.96 -31.60
C ASP A 223 5.44 5.24 -30.09
N GLN A 224 4.88 4.28 -29.34
CA GLN A 224 4.65 4.37 -27.90
C GLN A 224 3.60 5.41 -27.47
N SER A 225 2.82 5.95 -28.40
CA SER A 225 1.70 6.84 -28.09
C SER A 225 0.37 6.08 -27.94
N PHE A 226 -0.59 6.69 -27.25
CA PHE A 226 -1.98 6.25 -27.30
C PHE A 226 -2.92 7.45 -27.31
N GLU A 227 -4.09 7.24 -27.91
CA GLU A 227 -5.22 8.16 -27.85
C GLU A 227 -6.50 7.36 -27.65
N VAL A 228 -7.39 7.85 -26.80
CA VAL A 228 -8.70 7.23 -26.60
C VAL A 228 -9.76 8.28 -26.33
N THR A 229 -10.93 8.07 -26.94
CA THR A 229 -12.13 8.85 -26.66
C THR A 229 -13.12 7.96 -25.92
N ILE A 230 -13.53 8.37 -24.71
CA ILE A 230 -14.44 7.61 -23.86
C ILE A 230 -15.74 8.38 -23.68
N GLY A 231 -16.85 7.82 -24.15
CA GLY A 231 -18.17 8.44 -23.95
C GLY A 231 -18.57 8.45 -22.46
N THR A 232 -19.06 9.59 -21.97
CA THR A 232 -19.41 9.79 -20.55
C THR A 232 -20.93 9.86 -20.30
N SER A 233 -21.76 9.51 -21.29
CA SER A 233 -23.22 9.66 -21.22
C SER A 233 -23.89 8.93 -20.05
N GLY A 234 -23.31 7.82 -19.59
CA GLY A 234 -23.77 7.06 -18.42
C GLY A 234 -23.30 7.61 -17.07
N LEU A 235 -22.47 8.64 -17.05
CA LEU A 235 -21.93 9.23 -15.83
C LEU A 235 -22.81 10.39 -15.35
N SER A 236 -23.08 10.41 -14.05
CA SER A 236 -23.83 11.50 -13.41
C SER A 236 -22.90 12.70 -13.17
N PRO A 237 -23.43 13.90 -12.92
CA PRO A 237 -22.61 15.00 -12.46
C PRO A 237 -21.88 14.64 -11.16
N GLY A 238 -20.61 15.00 -11.08
CA GLY A 238 -19.76 14.63 -9.96
C GLY A 238 -18.28 14.57 -10.33
N GLN A 239 -17.45 14.36 -9.32
CA GLN A 239 -16.01 14.17 -9.49
C GLN A 239 -15.70 12.70 -9.76
N TYR A 240 -14.76 12.48 -10.67
CA TYR A 240 -14.32 11.16 -11.11
C TYR A 240 -12.80 11.09 -11.19
N PHE A 241 -12.30 9.87 -11.08
CA PHE A 241 -10.90 9.54 -11.31
C PHE A 241 -10.76 8.66 -12.55
N VAL A 242 -9.69 8.89 -13.30
CA VAL A 242 -9.18 7.97 -14.30
C VAL A 242 -7.87 7.40 -13.77
N PHE A 243 -7.78 6.07 -13.77
CA PHE A 243 -6.53 5.34 -13.57
C PHE A 243 -6.17 4.67 -14.87
N ALA A 244 -5.01 5.01 -15.41
CA ALA A 244 -4.47 4.36 -16.59
C ALA A 244 -3.39 3.40 -16.13
N GLU A 245 -3.58 2.10 -16.39
CA GLU A 245 -2.75 1.01 -15.91
C GLU A 245 -2.10 0.26 -17.09
N THR A 246 -0.79 0.11 -17.09
CA THR A 246 -0.06 -0.61 -18.15
C THR A 246 0.02 -2.11 -17.84
N GLN A 247 0.49 -2.93 -18.78
CA GLN A 247 0.69 -4.38 -18.54
C GLN A 247 1.81 -4.68 -17.54
N ARG A 248 2.74 -3.73 -17.35
CA ARG A 248 3.76 -3.76 -16.29
C ARG A 248 3.31 -3.03 -15.03
N GLY A 249 2.12 -2.45 -15.09
CA GLY A 249 1.33 -1.90 -14.02
C GLY A 249 1.74 -0.52 -13.48
N TYR A 250 2.73 0.15 -14.07
CA TYR A 250 2.46 1.45 -14.74
C TYR A 250 1.16 2.16 -14.38
N ILE A 251 1.06 3.05 -13.37
CA ILE A 251 -0.19 3.78 -13.11
C ILE A 251 -0.05 5.30 -13.12
N ALA A 252 -0.98 5.96 -13.83
CA ALA A 252 -1.23 7.40 -13.73
C ALA A 252 -2.68 7.67 -13.32
N LYS A 253 -2.86 8.65 -12.43
CA LYS A 253 -4.17 9.11 -11.96
C LYS A 253 -4.47 10.50 -12.52
N LEU A 254 -5.65 10.67 -13.11
CA LEU A 254 -6.21 11.95 -13.50
C LEU A 254 -7.55 12.17 -12.81
N THR A 255 -7.85 13.44 -12.53
CA THR A 255 -9.16 13.85 -11.99
C THR A 255 -9.93 14.61 -13.06
N PHE A 256 -11.23 14.35 -13.16
CA PHE A 256 -12.13 15.14 -13.96
C PHE A 256 -13.48 15.34 -13.26
N LEU A 257 -14.17 16.42 -13.64
CA LEU A 257 -15.47 16.80 -13.10
C LEU A 257 -16.49 16.76 -14.23
N ILE A 258 -17.64 16.12 -14.01
CA ILE A 258 -18.80 16.23 -14.88
C ILE A 258 -19.78 17.22 -14.28
N THR A 259 -20.15 18.24 -15.04
CA THR A 259 -21.15 19.24 -14.66
C THR A 259 -22.42 19.09 -15.50
N GLN A 260 -23.55 19.55 -14.97
CA GLN A 260 -24.72 19.79 -15.82
C GLN A 260 -24.42 20.98 -16.75
N PRO A 261 -24.94 20.98 -17.99
CA PRO A 261 -24.94 22.19 -18.81
C PRO A 261 -25.63 23.31 -18.05
N SER A 262 -25.03 24.52 -18.07
CA SER A 262 -25.64 25.75 -17.56
C SER A 262 -26.88 26.11 -18.36
#